data_AF-A0A2D4TEX4-F1
#
_entry.id   AF-A0A2D4TEX4-F1
#
_cell.length_a   1.000
_cell.length_b   1.000
_cell.length_c   1.000
_cell.angle_alpha   90.00
_cell.angle_beta   90.00
_cell.angle_gamma   90.00
#
_symmetry.space_group_name_H-M   'P 1'
#
loop_
_entity.id
_entity.type
_entity.pdbx_description
1 polymer ?
#
loop_
_entity_poly.entity_id
_entity_poly.type
_entity_poly.pdbx_seq_one_letter_code
_entity_poly.pdbx_strand_id
1 'polypeptide(L)'
;MAGGTVLNIDALTWVDWAIVAIVTLSTLLSLLRGFTREALSLAGWIAAFVLAYVFAGDLASRLTGLISNLTARYIAAWLLILVGVLLCTGLIGLLLAQLVRVTGLGTLDRLLGTIFGFARGVIIVLVLVFLVRELLPPRDQMWLHQAYLIPQVDALLDWSMQRLGEFNAGRLPAVSV
;
A
#
# COMPACT_ATOMS: atom_id res chain seq x y z
N MET A 1 -34.52 19.01 -20.79
CA MET A 1 -34.81 18.35 -19.49
C MET A 1 -33.63 17.45 -19.17
N ALA A 2 -32.65 17.98 -18.43
CA ALA A 2 -31.48 17.21 -18.02
C ALA A 2 -31.90 16.31 -16.85
N GLY A 3 -32.20 15.05 -17.15
CA GLY A 3 -32.36 14.03 -16.12
C GLY A 3 -31.03 13.94 -15.38
N GLY A 4 -31.00 14.47 -14.15
CA GLY A 4 -29.87 14.25 -13.26
C GLY A 4 -29.62 12.76 -13.20
N THR A 5 -28.38 12.35 -13.50
CA THR A 5 -27.90 10.99 -13.25
C THR A 5 -27.91 10.79 -11.74
N VAL A 6 -29.09 10.53 -11.19
CA VAL A 6 -29.24 9.93 -9.87
C VAL A 6 -28.45 8.63 -9.97
N LEU A 7 -27.38 8.51 -9.21
CA LEU A 7 -26.62 7.26 -9.10
C LEU A 7 -27.63 6.18 -8.72
N ASN A 8 -27.97 5.31 -9.68
CA ASN A 8 -28.89 4.22 -9.42
C ASN A 8 -28.12 3.20 -8.57
N ILE A 9 -28.31 3.28 -7.26
CA ILE A 9 -27.58 2.46 -6.28
C ILE A 9 -27.89 0.97 -6.49
N ASP A 10 -29.02 0.66 -7.13
CA ASP A 10 -29.46 -0.67 -7.51
C ASP A 10 -28.64 -1.28 -8.66
N ALA A 11 -27.85 -0.47 -9.37
CA ALA A 11 -26.94 -0.91 -10.44
C ALA A 11 -25.52 -1.24 -9.94
N LEU A 12 -25.19 -0.95 -8.67
CA LEU A 12 -23.88 -1.23 -8.11
C LEU A 12 -23.73 -2.71 -7.78
N THR A 13 -22.67 -3.32 -8.30
CA THR A 13 -22.31 -4.70 -7.98
C THR A 13 -21.64 -4.78 -6.61
N TRP A 14 -21.51 -5.99 -6.07
CA TRP A 14 -20.76 -6.21 -4.82
C TRP A 14 -19.28 -5.80 -4.95
N VAL A 15 -18.72 -5.80 -6.15
CA VAL A 15 -17.36 -5.32 -6.45
C VAL A 15 -17.27 -3.82 -6.25
N ASP A 16 -18.25 -3.06 -6.72
CA ASP A 16 -18.28 -1.61 -6.55
C ASP A 16 -18.33 -1.25 -5.06
N TRP A 17 -19.15 -1.96 -4.28
CA TRP A 17 -19.19 -1.82 -2.83
C TRP A 17 -17.87 -2.20 -2.16
N ALA A 18 -17.18 -3.24 -2.64
CA ALA A 18 -15.87 -3.61 -2.13
C ALA A 18 -14.81 -2.53 -2.40
N ILE A 19 -14.78 -1.97 -3.61
CA ILE A 19 -13.88 -0.87 -3.99
C ILE A 19 -14.14 0.35 -3.11
N VAL A 20 -15.40 0.78 -2.99
CA VAL A 20 -15.79 1.92 -2.16
C VAL A 20 -15.42 1.66 -0.70
N ALA A 21 -15.67 0.45 -0.18
CA ALA A 21 -15.31 0.09 1.19
C ALA A 21 -13.80 0.17 1.44
N ILE A 22 -12.98 -0.38 0.53
CA ILE A 22 -11.51 -0.35 0.66
C ILE A 22 -11.00 1.09 0.66
N VAL A 23 -11.43 1.91 -0.30
CA VAL A 23 -10.98 3.31 -0.42
C VAL A 23 -11.47 4.13 0.78
N THR A 24 -12.73 3.98 1.18
CA THR A 24 -13.31 4.71 2.30
C THR A 24 -12.65 4.33 3.62
N LEU A 25 -12.47 3.03 3.88
CA LEU A 25 -11.81 2.55 5.09
C LEU A 25 -10.35 3.02 5.11
N SER A 26 -9.64 2.92 3.99
CA SER A 26 -8.26 3.39 3.90
C SER A 26 -8.16 4.90 4.21
N THR A 27 -9.05 5.70 3.61
CA THR A 27 -9.12 7.15 3.81
C THR A 27 -9.46 7.50 5.26
N LEU A 28 -10.47 6.85 5.84
CA LEU A 28 -10.92 7.11 7.21
C LEU A 28 -9.85 6.72 8.23
N LEU A 29 -9.22 5.55 8.08
CA LEU A 29 -8.13 5.13 8.96
C LEU A 29 -6.97 6.12 8.93
N SER A 30 -6.62 6.65 7.76
CA SER A 30 -5.55 7.63 7.63
C SER A 30 -5.94 9.03 8.10
N LEU A 31 -7.22 9.43 8.02
CA LEU A 31 -7.74 10.63 8.66
C LEU A 31 -7.62 10.55 10.19
N LEU A 32 -7.89 9.38 10.77
CA LEU A 32 -7.80 9.16 12.22
C LEU A 32 -6.35 9.08 12.71
N ARG A 33 -5.48 8.41 11.95
CA ARG A 33 -4.06 8.18 12.32
C ARG A 33 -3.15 9.36 11.99
N GLY A 34 -3.44 10.09 10.91
CA GLY A 34 -2.58 11.14 10.36
C GLY A 34 -1.51 10.61 9.40
N PHE A 35 -1.04 11.48 8.50
CA PHE A 35 -0.02 11.16 7.49
C PHE A 35 1.29 10.67 8.11
N THR A 36 1.79 11.36 9.14
CA THR A 36 3.09 11.09 9.74
C THR A 36 3.20 9.65 10.22
N ARG A 37 2.16 9.13 10.90
CA ARG A 37 2.14 7.74 11.38
C ARG A 37 2.11 6.75 10.23
N GLU A 38 1.34 7.05 9.19
CA GLU A 38 1.18 6.16 8.05
C GLU A 38 2.47 6.09 7.21
N ALA A 39 3.07 7.25 6.91
CA ALA A 39 4.33 7.35 6.19
C ALA A 39 5.49 6.66 6.95
N LEU A 40 5.58 6.87 8.27
CA LEU A 40 6.58 6.20 9.11
C LEU A 40 6.36 4.70 9.20
N SER A 41 5.10 4.24 9.23
CA SER A 41 4.79 2.81 9.21
C SER A 41 5.28 2.16 7.92
N LEU A 42 5.01 2.77 6.77
CA LEU A 42 5.48 2.26 5.48
C LEU A 42 7.00 2.31 5.34
N ALA A 43 7.62 3.44 5.72
CA ALA A 43 9.07 3.57 5.75
C ALA A 43 9.69 2.53 6.69
N GLY A 44 9.05 2.27 7.83
CA GLY A 44 9.48 1.27 8.80
C GLY A 44 9.43 -0.14 8.27
N TRP A 45 8.37 -0.52 7.53
CA TRP A 45 8.31 -1.79 6.82
C TRP A 45 9.42 -1.93 5.78
N ILE A 46 9.61 -0.92 4.92
CA ILE A 46 10.68 -0.93 3.91
C ILE A 46 12.05 -1.08 4.57
N ALA A 47 12.34 -0.27 5.59
CA ALA A 47 13.59 -0.35 6.34
C ALA A 47 13.77 -1.71 7.02
N ALA A 48 12.71 -2.28 7.60
CA ALA A 48 12.75 -3.58 8.23
C ALA A 48 13.09 -4.69 7.23
N PHE A 49 12.45 -4.70 6.05
CA PHE A 49 12.76 -5.65 4.99
C PHE A 49 14.19 -5.52 4.48
N VAL A 50 14.65 -4.29 4.21
CA VAL A 50 16.01 -4.04 3.71
C VAL A 50 17.04 -4.46 4.74
N LEU A 51 16.89 -4.04 6.01
CA LEU A 51 17.84 -4.38 7.07
C LEU A 51 17.82 -5.88 7.38
N ALA A 52 16.64 -6.52 7.40
CA ALA A 52 16.55 -7.95 7.60
C ALA A 52 17.22 -8.72 6.44
N TYR A 53 17.01 -8.30 5.19
CA TYR A 53 17.67 -8.90 4.02
C TYR A 53 19.19 -8.77 4.11
N VAL A 54 19.71 -7.60 4.49
CA VAL A 54 21.15 -7.33 4.56
C VAL A 54 21.82 -8.03 5.75
N PHE A 55 21.20 -8.00 6.94
CA PHE A 55 21.87 -8.39 8.20
C PHE A 55 21.45 -9.77 8.74
N ALA A 56 20.45 -10.44 8.17
CA ALA A 56 19.99 -11.75 8.67
C ALA A 56 21.11 -12.81 8.65
N GLY A 57 22.01 -12.79 7.67
CA GLY A 57 23.13 -13.73 7.60
C GLY A 57 24.09 -13.57 8.78
N ASP A 58 24.48 -12.34 9.07
CA ASP A 58 25.39 -12.02 10.19
C ASP A 58 24.76 -12.40 11.53
N LEU A 59 23.49 -12.06 11.75
CA LEU A 59 22.80 -12.42 12.98
C LEU A 59 22.57 -13.94 13.08
N ALA A 60 22.28 -14.62 11.98
CA ALA A 60 22.16 -16.07 11.95
C ALA A 60 23.46 -16.75 12.35
N SER A 61 24.64 -16.25 11.94
CA SER A 61 25.92 -16.83 12.36
C SER A 61 26.09 -16.86 13.90
N ARG A 62 25.53 -15.87 14.60
CA ARG A 62 25.57 -15.73 16.07
C ARG A 62 24.57 -16.64 16.80
N LEU A 63 23.58 -17.17 16.08
CA LEU A 63 22.56 -18.08 16.63
C LEU A 63 22.94 -19.57 16.50
N THR A 64 24.18 -19.86 16.07
CA THR A 64 24.71 -21.22 15.85
C THR A 64 24.55 -22.16 17.04
N GLY A 65 24.70 -21.65 18.26
CA GLY A 65 24.55 -22.42 19.50
C GLY A 65 23.11 -22.57 20.01
N LEU A 66 22.14 -21.82 19.46
CA LEU A 66 20.74 -21.88 19.89
C LEU A 66 19.85 -22.69 18.94
N ILE A 67 20.12 -22.62 17.63
CA ILE A 67 19.31 -23.28 16.61
C ILE A 67 20.23 -24.10 15.72
N SER A 68 20.04 -25.43 15.68
CA SER A 68 20.87 -26.33 14.88
C SER A 68 20.58 -26.23 13.38
N ASN A 69 19.32 -26.10 12.99
CA ASN A 69 18.90 -26.02 11.59
C ASN A 69 19.25 -24.66 10.96
N LEU A 70 20.00 -24.68 9.85
CA LEU A 70 20.48 -23.48 9.16
C LEU A 70 19.33 -22.57 8.67
N THR A 71 18.33 -23.17 8.02
CA THR A 71 17.18 -22.43 7.46
C THR A 71 16.36 -21.79 8.57
N ALA A 72 16.04 -22.55 9.62
CA ALA A 72 15.31 -22.05 10.78
C ALA A 72 16.05 -20.89 11.46
N ARG A 73 17.38 -20.97 11.53
CA ARG A 73 18.23 -19.93 12.10
C ARG A 73 18.21 -18.65 11.29
N TYR A 74 18.31 -18.75 9.97
CA TYR A 74 18.21 -17.59 9.08
C TYR A 74 16.84 -16.93 9.18
N ILE A 75 15.76 -17.72 9.15
CA ILE A 75 14.39 -17.22 9.32
C ILE A 75 14.23 -16.51 10.68
N ALA A 76 14.73 -17.12 11.76
CA ALA A 76 14.68 -16.51 13.09
C ALA A 76 15.44 -15.18 13.17
N ALA A 77 16.66 -15.13 12.63
CA ALA A 77 17.46 -13.91 12.56
C ALA A 77 16.76 -12.80 11.76
N TRP A 78 16.21 -13.16 10.59
CA TRP A 78 15.48 -12.24 9.73
C TRP A 78 14.24 -11.67 10.44
N LEU A 79 13.45 -12.53 11.10
CA LEU A 79 12.29 -12.11 11.89
C LEU A 79 12.68 -11.23 13.08
N LEU A 80 13.76 -11.55 13.79
CA LEU A 80 14.25 -10.74 14.91
C LEU A 80 14.62 -9.32 14.45
N ILE A 81 15.34 -9.19 13.33
CA ILE A 81 15.69 -7.87 12.78
C ILE A 81 14.43 -7.15 12.32
N LEU A 82 13.54 -7.82 11.59
CA LEU A 82 12.31 -7.22 11.11
C LEU A 82 11.47 -6.65 12.27
N VAL A 83 11.21 -7.47 13.30
CA VAL A 83 10.45 -7.05 14.48
C VAL A 83 11.18 -5.94 15.23
N GLY A 84 12.50 -6.06 15.43
CA GLY A 84 13.29 -5.03 16.09
C GLY A 84 13.20 -3.67 15.39
N VAL A 85 13.32 -3.63 14.06
CA VAL A 85 13.20 -2.40 13.28
C VAL A 85 11.77 -1.85 13.32
N LEU A 86 10.75 -2.69 13.20
CA LEU A 86 9.35 -2.27 13.30
C LEU A 86 9.03 -1.67 14.68
N LEU A 87 9.55 -2.25 15.76
CA LEU A 87 9.40 -1.70 17.11
C LEU A 87 10.09 -0.34 17.23
N CYS A 88 11.35 -0.22 16.79
CA CYS A 88 12.09 1.03 16.82
C CYS A 88 11.40 2.14 16.02
N THR A 89 10.98 1.84 14.80
CA THR A 89 10.29 2.79 13.92
C THR A 89 8.90 3.16 14.46
N GLY A 90 8.20 2.21 15.08
CA GLY A 90 6.96 2.47 15.80
C GLY A 90 7.14 3.46 16.96
N LEU A 91 8.18 3.27 17.78
CA LEU A 91 8.50 4.20 18.89
C LEU A 91 8.85 5.60 18.37
N ILE A 92 9.68 5.69 17.33
CA ILE A 92 9.98 6.96 16.65
C ILE A 92 8.70 7.61 16.14
N GLY A 93 7.78 6.82 15.58
CA GLY A 93 6.47 7.28 15.13
C GLY A 93 5.59 7.84 16.24
N LEU A 94 5.67 7.29 17.46
CA LEU A 94 4.97 7.86 18.62
C LEU A 94 5.52 9.25 18.97
N LEU A 95 6.85 9.41 18.98
CA LEU A 95 7.51 10.67 19.28
C LEU A 95 7.21 11.74 18.22
N LEU A 96 7.33 11.39 16.94
CA LEU A 96 7.05 12.32 15.84
C LEU A 96 5.57 12.72 15.80
N ALA A 97 4.65 11.78 16.07
CA ALA A 97 3.24 12.12 16.18
C ALA A 97 2.96 13.11 17.33
N GLN A 98 3.70 13.02 18.44
CA GLN A 98 3.59 13.99 19.53
C GLN A 98 4.16 15.36 19.12
N LEU A 99 5.30 15.38 18.43
CA LEU A 99 5.89 16.62 17.93
C LEU A 99 4.93 17.39 16.99
N VAL A 100 4.30 16.67 16.06
CA VAL A 100 3.28 17.24 15.14
C VAL A 100 2.08 17.81 15.89
N ARG A 101 1.69 17.19 17.01
CA ARG A 101 0.60 17.72 17.86
C ARG A 101 1.02 19.00 18.58
N VAL A 102 2.23 19.04 19.12
CA VAL A 102 2.75 20.20 19.88
C VAL A 102 2.96 21.41 18.98
N THR A 103 3.37 21.21 17.72
CA THR A 103 3.53 22.31 16.74
C THR A 103 2.21 22.85 16.20
N GLY A 104 1.06 22.28 16.59
CA GLY A 104 -0.26 22.67 16.08
C GLY A 104 -0.55 22.19 14.66
N LEU A 105 0.36 21.42 14.04
CA LEU A 105 0.22 20.91 12.68
C LEU A 105 -0.65 19.64 12.56
N GLY A 106 -1.26 19.20 13.67
CA GLY A 106 -2.10 17.99 13.70
C GLY A 106 -3.25 17.99 12.70
N THR A 107 -3.86 19.15 12.40
CA THR A 107 -4.92 19.23 11.39
C THR A 107 -4.36 19.01 9.98
N LEU A 108 -3.23 19.63 9.65
CA LEU A 108 -2.57 19.45 8.36
C LEU A 108 -2.12 17.99 8.18
N ASP A 109 -1.57 17.38 9.23
CA ASP A 109 -1.20 15.97 9.25
C ASP A 109 -2.37 15.02 8.95
N ARG A 110 -3.57 15.31 9.47
CA ARG A 110 -4.79 14.55 9.17
C ARG A 110 -5.32 14.78 7.76
N LEU A 111 -5.24 16.01 7.24
CA LEU A 111 -5.63 16.32 5.86
C LEU A 111 -4.71 15.62 4.85
N LEU A 112 -3.39 15.72 5.05
CA LEU A 112 -2.42 14.97 4.26
C LEU A 112 -2.65 13.46 4.42
N GLY A 113 -3.00 13.01 5.62
CA GLY A 113 -3.34 11.62 5.91
C GLY A 113 -4.54 11.15 5.09
N THR A 114 -5.55 12.01 4.91
CA THR A 114 -6.74 11.71 4.11
C THR A 114 -6.38 11.50 2.64
N ILE A 115 -5.59 12.41 2.05
CA ILE A 115 -5.11 12.29 0.67
C ILE A 115 -4.26 11.03 0.50
N PHE A 116 -3.35 10.79 1.46
CA PHE A 116 -2.50 9.61 1.48
C PHE A 116 -3.32 8.32 1.57
N GLY A 117 -4.31 8.27 2.46
CA GLY A 117 -5.19 7.12 2.65
C GLY A 117 -6.06 6.84 1.42
N PHE A 118 -6.54 7.89 0.74
CA PHE A 118 -7.24 7.75 -0.53
C PHE A 118 -6.31 7.14 -1.60
N ALA A 119 -5.13 7.71 -1.79
CA ALA A 119 -4.14 7.19 -2.74
C ALA A 119 -3.75 5.74 -2.44
N ARG A 120 -3.49 5.41 -1.18
CA ARG A 120 -3.21 4.03 -0.73
C ARG A 120 -4.39 3.11 -1.03
N GLY A 121 -5.62 3.56 -0.79
CA GLY A 121 -6.84 2.78 -1.08
C GLY A 121 -6.97 2.47 -2.56
N VAL A 122 -6.73 3.45 -3.42
CA VAL A 122 -6.70 3.27 -4.88
C VAL A 122 -5.61 2.28 -5.28
N ILE A 123 -4.39 2.42 -4.76
CA ILE A 123 -3.28 1.49 -5.03
C ILE A 123 -3.65 0.05 -4.62
N ILE A 124 -4.26 -0.13 -3.45
CA ILE A 124 -4.72 -1.46 -3.00
C ILE A 124 -5.73 -2.04 -4.00
N VAL A 125 -6.70 -1.26 -4.46
CA VAL A 125 -7.69 -1.70 -5.46
C VAL A 125 -7.00 -2.07 -6.77
N LEU A 126 -6.06 -1.26 -7.26
CA LEU A 126 -5.29 -1.54 -8.48
C LEU A 126 -4.54 -2.87 -8.36
N VAL A 127 -3.83 -3.08 -7.25
CA VAL A 127 -3.08 -4.32 -7.00
C VAL A 127 -4.03 -5.53 -6.93
N LEU A 128 -5.16 -5.42 -6.23
CA LEU A 128 -6.12 -6.53 -6.12
C LEU A 128 -6.73 -6.89 -7.48
N VAL A 129 -7.13 -5.89 -8.27
CA VAL A 129 -7.71 -6.11 -9.60
C VAL A 129 -6.67 -6.70 -10.55
N PHE A 130 -5.43 -6.20 -10.51
CA PHE A 130 -4.32 -6.78 -11.26
C PHE A 130 -4.09 -8.25 -10.88
N LEU A 131 -3.99 -8.56 -9.59
CA LEU A 131 -3.80 -9.92 -9.10
C LEU A 131 -4.95 -10.84 -9.51
N VAL A 132 -6.21 -10.40 -9.40
CA VAL A 132 -7.38 -11.17 -9.84
C VAL A 132 -7.28 -11.51 -11.33
N ARG A 133 -6.86 -10.56 -12.18
CA ARG A 133 -6.74 -10.77 -13.62
C ARG A 133 -5.63 -11.74 -14.00
N GLU A 134 -4.50 -11.68 -13.29
CA GLU A 134 -3.35 -12.57 -13.52
C GLU A 134 -3.56 -13.98 -12.93
N LEU A 135 -4.29 -14.08 -11.81
CA LEU A 135 -4.47 -15.35 -11.09
C LEU A 135 -5.72 -16.14 -11.55
N LEU A 136 -6.76 -15.49 -12.05
CA LEU A 136 -8.00 -16.16 -12.47
C LEU A 136 -8.15 -16.21 -14.00
N PRO A 137 -8.71 -17.29 -14.57
CA PRO A 137 -9.05 -17.35 -15.99
C PRO A 137 -10.10 -16.30 -16.38
N PRO A 138 -10.06 -15.70 -17.58
CA PRO A 138 -11.01 -14.67 -18.00
C PRO A 138 -12.50 -15.08 -17.93
N ARG A 139 -12.78 -16.37 -18.09
CA ARG A 139 -14.16 -16.92 -18.02
C ARG A 139 -14.80 -16.74 -16.64
N ASP A 140 -13.97 -16.71 -15.59
CA ASP A 140 -14.40 -16.60 -14.20
C ASP A 140 -14.42 -15.13 -13.72
N GLN A 141 -14.15 -14.16 -14.61
CA GLN A 141 -14.07 -12.73 -14.28
C GLN A 141 -15.33 -11.93 -14.67
N MET A 142 -16.42 -12.61 -15.08
CA MET A 142 -17.63 -11.92 -15.55
C MET A 142 -18.24 -10.95 -14.51
N TRP A 143 -18.11 -11.28 -13.22
CA TRP A 143 -18.55 -10.42 -12.11
C TRP A 143 -17.72 -9.13 -11.96
N LEU A 144 -16.45 -9.15 -12.42
CA LEU A 144 -15.58 -7.98 -12.41
C LEU A 144 -15.98 -7.02 -13.54
N HIS A 145 -16.24 -7.54 -14.75
CA HIS A 145 -16.64 -6.72 -15.90
C HIS A 145 -18.02 -6.04 -15.77
N GLN A 146 -18.88 -6.55 -14.89
CA GLN A 146 -20.19 -5.97 -14.61
C GLN A 146 -20.12 -4.74 -13.70
N ALA A 147 -19.00 -4.55 -12.99
CA ALA A 147 -18.85 -3.49 -12.01
C ALA A 147 -18.68 -2.11 -12.68
N TYR A 148 -19.39 -1.12 -12.18
CA TYR A 148 -19.41 0.23 -12.74
C TYR A 148 -18.07 0.97 -12.60
N LEU A 149 -17.31 0.68 -11.56
CA LEU A 149 -16.02 1.33 -11.25
C LEU A 149 -14.82 0.68 -11.96
N ILE A 150 -15.00 -0.49 -12.57
CA ILE A 150 -13.88 -1.21 -13.20
C ILE A 150 -13.32 -0.50 -14.43
N PRO A 151 -14.09 0.13 -15.33
CA PRO A 151 -13.53 0.90 -16.43
C PRO A 151 -12.55 2.01 -15.98
N GLN A 152 -12.83 2.68 -14.86
CA GLN A 152 -11.98 3.73 -14.28
C GLN A 152 -10.72 3.12 -13.65
N VAL A 153 -10.85 1.97 -12.99
CA VAL A 153 -9.71 1.20 -12.46
C VAL A 153 -8.82 0.73 -13.61
N ASP A 154 -9.40 0.25 -14.71
CA ASP A 154 -8.68 -0.23 -15.90
C ASP A 154 -7.90 0.91 -16.56
N ALA A 155 -8.52 2.08 -16.74
CA ALA A 155 -7.81 3.25 -17.25
C ALA A 155 -6.59 3.63 -16.39
N LEU A 156 -6.70 3.52 -15.06
CA LEU A 156 -5.60 3.77 -14.14
C LEU A 156 -4.54 2.66 -14.17
N LEU A 157 -4.94 1.39 -14.33
CA LEU A 157 -4.03 0.26 -14.48
C LEU A 157 -3.24 0.38 -15.78
N ASP A 158 -3.90 0.64 -16.90
CA ASP A 158 -3.27 0.78 -18.21
C ASP A 158 -2.28 1.94 -18.23
N TRP A 159 -2.68 3.10 -17.69
CA TRP A 159 -1.78 4.24 -17.51
C TRP A 159 -0.55 3.88 -16.66
N SER A 160 -0.76 3.11 -15.58
CA SER A 160 0.32 2.67 -14.69
C SER A 160 1.27 1.70 -15.39
N MET A 161 0.74 0.72 -16.14
CA MET A 161 1.52 -0.28 -16.87
C MET A 161 2.31 0.33 -18.02
N GLN A 162 1.72 1.30 -18.74
CA GLN A 162 2.41 2.06 -19.77
C GLN A 162 3.65 2.76 -19.19
N ARG A 163 3.48 3.46 -18.06
CA ARG A 163 4.59 4.15 -17.38
C ARG A 163 5.67 3.19 -16.92
N LEU A 164 5.29 2.05 -16.32
CA LEU A 164 6.26 1.04 -15.91
C LEU A 164 7.01 0.43 -17.11
N GLY A 165 6.33 0.22 -18.22
CA GLY A 165 6.93 -0.25 -19.48
C GLY A 165 7.96 0.74 -20.04
N GLU A 166 7.69 2.05 -19.98
CA GLU A 166 8.62 3.10 -20.39
C GLU A 166 9.91 3.08 -19.55
N PHE A 167 9.80 2.94 -18.22
CA PHE A 167 10.96 2.81 -17.33
C PHE A 167 11.77 1.55 -17.63
N ASN A 168 11.11 0.41 -17.86
CA ASN A 168 11.78 -0.85 -18.18
C ASN A 168 12.46 -0.81 -19.56
N ALA A 169 11.91 -0.05 -20.51
CA ALA A 169 12.44 0.08 -21.86
C ALA A 169 13.60 1.10 -22.00
N GLY A 170 14.01 1.76 -20.91
CA GLY A 170 15.13 2.71 -20.91
C GLY A 170 14.95 3.95 -21.80
N ARG A 171 13.73 4.25 -22.25
CA ARG A 171 13.44 5.44 -23.06
C ARG A 171 13.12 6.61 -22.14
N LEU A 172 14.08 7.51 -21.96
CA LEU A 172 13.79 8.82 -21.40
C LEU A 172 12.82 9.56 -22.35
N PRO A 173 11.71 10.13 -21.85
CA PRO A 173 10.89 11.00 -22.68
C PRO A 173 11.76 12.17 -23.14
N ALA A 174 11.89 12.34 -24.45
CA ALA A 174 12.51 13.52 -25.01
C ALA A 174 11.68 14.72 -24.55
N VAL A 175 12.20 15.46 -23.57
CA VAL A 175 11.65 16.76 -23.19
C VAL A 175 11.96 17.69 -24.36
N SER A 176 11.03 17.79 -25.29
CA SER A 176 11.01 18.86 -26.28
C SER A 176 10.61 20.14 -25.54
N VAL A 177 11.62 20.84 -25.02
CA VAL A 177 11.51 22.27 -24.65
C VAL A 177 11.27 23.08 -25.92
#